data_AF-A0A5F8GUB4-F1
#
_entry.id   AF-A0A5F8GUB4-F1
#
_cell.length_a   1.000
_cell.length_b   1.000
_cell.length_c   1.000
_cell.angle_alpha   90.00
_cell.angle_beta   90.00
_cell.angle_gamma   90.00
#
_symmetry.space_group_name_H-M   'P 1'
#
loop_
_entity.id
_entity.type
_entity.pdbx_description
1 polymer ?
#
loop_
_entity_poly.entity_id
_entity_poly.type
_entity_poly.pdbx_seq_one_letter_code
_entity_poly.pdbx_strand_id
1 'polypeptide(L)'
;MPALRPVPLCLLLGLWLCQGAPTLAIQCLDAFKPCVNEGKCVTYHNGTEYCKCPEGFLGEYCQLQDPCERTRCQNGGTCVPLAMQGKATCRCAPGFTGEDCQYSTSHLCFVSRPCHHGGTCITRSQDTYECICPSGRTGKQCQWIDACLSQPCANGSTCTTMANQFSCSCPAGYTGQKCDTDLNECDLPGRCQHGGTCLNLPGSYQCQCPQGFTGQHCDSPYVPCAPSPCVNGGTCRQTGDFTFECNCLPGKVGNRAMGKGRAWE
;
A
#
# COMPACT_ATOMS: atom_id res chain seq x y z
N MET A 1 -47.45 -55.39 -17.60
CA MET A 1 -48.78 -55.20 -18.22
C MET A 1 -49.73 -54.69 -17.16
N PRO A 2 -50.54 -53.64 -17.39
CA PRO A 2 -50.35 -52.52 -18.30
C PRO A 2 -50.55 -51.16 -17.59
N ALA A 3 -50.25 -50.11 -18.34
CA ALA A 3 -50.55 -48.71 -18.06
C ALA A 3 -52.06 -48.42 -18.16
N LEU A 4 -52.49 -47.28 -17.60
CA LEU A 4 -53.50 -46.41 -18.21
C LEU A 4 -53.50 -45.02 -17.53
N ARG A 5 -53.27 -43.98 -18.34
CA ARG A 5 -53.56 -42.57 -18.04
C ARG A 5 -55.09 -42.36 -18.08
N PRO A 6 -55.57 -41.24 -17.51
CA PRO A 6 -56.02 -40.16 -18.39
C PRO A 6 -55.54 -38.76 -17.98
N VAL A 7 -55.55 -37.89 -18.99
CA VAL A 7 -55.37 -36.41 -19.04
C VAL A 7 -56.79 -35.85 -19.37
N PRO A 8 -57.16 -34.54 -19.39
CA PRO A 8 -56.65 -33.26 -18.84
C PRO A 8 -57.77 -32.41 -18.15
N LEU A 9 -57.52 -31.09 -17.99
CA LEU A 9 -58.45 -29.95 -18.06
C LEU A 9 -59.04 -29.39 -16.75
N CYS A 10 -58.45 -28.26 -16.35
CA CYS A 10 -59.06 -26.92 -16.19
C CYS A 10 -58.55 -26.29 -14.90
N LEU A 11 -57.60 -25.36 -15.03
CA LEU A 11 -57.92 -23.93 -15.04
C LEU A 11 -58.55 -23.54 -13.71
N LEU A 12 -57.74 -23.03 -12.78
CA LEU A 12 -58.17 -21.97 -11.86
C LEU A 12 -56.93 -21.41 -11.15
N LEU A 13 -56.75 -20.11 -11.37
CA LEU A 13 -56.19 -19.12 -10.43
C LEU A 13 -54.68 -19.13 -10.19
N GLY A 14 -54.02 -18.25 -10.94
CA GLY A 14 -52.66 -17.82 -10.63
C GLY A 14 -52.00 -17.04 -11.75
N LEU A 15 -52.73 -16.19 -12.48
CA LEU A 15 -52.12 -15.10 -13.22
C LEU A 15 -51.48 -14.17 -12.18
N TRP A 16 -50.24 -14.48 -11.79
CA TRP A 16 -49.30 -13.49 -11.32
C TRP A 16 -49.01 -12.58 -12.51
N LEU A 17 -49.98 -11.70 -12.78
CA LEU A 17 -49.70 -10.44 -13.42
C LEU A 17 -48.56 -9.85 -12.60
N CYS A 18 -47.39 -9.68 -13.22
CA CYS A 18 -46.49 -8.62 -12.84
C CYS A 18 -47.32 -7.32 -12.87
N GLN A 19 -47.98 -7.01 -11.76
CA GLN A 19 -48.33 -5.64 -11.42
C GLN A 19 -46.99 -4.97 -11.16
N GLY A 20 -46.26 -4.67 -12.25
CA GLY A 20 -45.37 -3.53 -12.21
C GLY A 20 -46.24 -2.39 -11.71
N ALA A 21 -45.90 -1.85 -10.54
CA ALA A 21 -46.53 -0.64 -10.04
C ALA A 21 -46.60 0.32 -11.24
N PRO A 22 -47.77 0.89 -11.56
CA PRO A 22 -47.83 1.89 -12.62
C PRO A 22 -46.77 2.92 -12.26
N THR A 23 -45.75 3.06 -13.10
CA THR A 23 -44.86 4.22 -13.03
C THR A 23 -45.79 5.40 -13.08
N LEU A 24 -45.98 6.08 -11.96
CA LEU A 24 -46.94 7.17 -11.83
C LEU A 24 -46.55 8.18 -12.90
N ALA A 25 -47.32 8.24 -13.98
CA ALA A 25 -47.21 9.31 -14.95
C ALA A 25 -47.44 10.62 -14.19
N ILE A 26 -46.65 11.64 -14.50
CA ILE A 26 -46.77 12.96 -13.87
C ILE A 26 -48.23 13.42 -13.90
N GLN A 27 -48.70 13.95 -12.76
CA GLN A 27 -50.01 14.55 -12.60
C GLN A 27 -49.87 15.96 -12.00
N CYS A 28 -50.10 16.99 -12.81
CA CYS A 28 -50.10 18.39 -12.45
C CYS A 28 -51.26 18.67 -11.48
N LEU A 29 -50.91 18.91 -10.23
CA LEU A 29 -51.87 19.32 -9.20
C LEU A 29 -52.16 20.82 -9.30
N ASP A 30 -51.13 21.59 -9.67
CA ASP A 30 -51.19 23.01 -9.96
C ASP A 30 -50.12 23.37 -11.01
N ALA A 31 -49.87 24.67 -11.20
CA ALA A 31 -48.91 25.14 -12.21
C ALA A 31 -47.44 24.75 -11.94
N PHE A 32 -47.11 24.32 -10.71
CA PHE A 32 -45.74 24.03 -10.28
C PHE A 32 -45.60 22.62 -9.68
N LYS A 33 -46.60 22.12 -8.93
CA LYS A 33 -46.55 20.77 -8.34
C LYS A 33 -46.97 19.71 -9.36
N PRO A 34 -46.24 18.58 -9.47
CA PRO A 34 -45.25 18.03 -8.52
C PRO A 34 -43.78 18.39 -8.82
N CYS A 35 -43.52 19.31 -9.75
CA CYS A 35 -42.18 19.73 -10.09
C CYS A 35 -41.51 20.48 -8.92
N VAL A 36 -40.20 20.34 -8.83
CA VAL A 36 -39.36 21.03 -7.84
C VAL A 36 -38.43 22.03 -8.52
N ASN A 37 -37.66 22.79 -7.73
CA ASN A 37 -36.69 23.79 -8.23
C ASN A 37 -37.30 24.75 -9.25
N GLU A 38 -38.48 25.29 -8.96
CA GLU A 38 -39.20 26.25 -9.83
C GLU A 38 -39.60 25.69 -11.21
N GLY A 39 -39.60 24.36 -11.36
CA GLY A 39 -40.14 23.69 -12.53
C GLY A 39 -41.64 23.98 -12.73
N LYS A 40 -42.06 24.14 -13.98
CA LYS A 40 -43.45 24.38 -14.34
C LYS A 40 -44.09 23.09 -14.85
N CYS A 41 -45.23 22.71 -14.29
CA CYS A 41 -45.98 21.55 -14.76
C CYS A 41 -46.79 21.91 -16.01
N VAL A 42 -46.64 21.15 -17.09
CA VAL A 42 -47.25 21.44 -18.39
C VAL A 42 -48.02 20.23 -18.90
N THR A 43 -49.27 20.45 -19.28
CA THR A 43 -50.21 19.46 -19.84
C THR A 43 -50.32 19.64 -21.36
N TYR A 44 -50.04 18.61 -22.15
CA TYR A 44 -50.26 18.61 -23.61
C TYR A 44 -51.71 18.26 -23.97
N HIS A 45 -52.12 18.60 -25.19
CA HIS A 45 -53.47 18.30 -25.71
C HIS A 45 -53.83 16.80 -25.74
N ASN A 46 -52.82 15.92 -25.76
CA ASN A 46 -53.00 14.47 -25.71
C ASN A 46 -53.13 13.92 -24.27
N GLY A 47 -53.15 14.78 -23.25
CA GLY A 47 -53.23 14.40 -21.84
C GLY A 47 -51.90 13.95 -21.22
N THR A 48 -50.78 14.02 -21.94
CA THR A 48 -49.45 13.77 -21.36
C THR A 48 -48.97 15.00 -20.60
N GLU A 49 -48.38 14.78 -19.43
CA GLU A 49 -47.91 15.85 -18.54
C GLU A 49 -46.42 15.69 -18.24
N TYR A 50 -45.72 16.81 -18.10
CA TYR A 50 -44.29 16.82 -17.79
C TYR A 50 -43.88 18.10 -17.03
N CYS A 51 -42.75 18.03 -16.34
CA CYS A 51 -42.13 19.21 -15.75
C CYS A 51 -41.18 19.88 -16.73
N LYS A 52 -41.47 21.15 -17.07
CA LYS A 52 -40.54 22.02 -17.78
C LYS A 52 -39.56 22.61 -16.77
N CYS A 53 -38.31 22.18 -16.83
CA CYS A 53 -37.27 22.60 -15.91
C CYS A 53 -36.64 23.95 -16.29
N PRO A 54 -36.27 24.78 -15.30
CA PRO A 54 -35.43 25.95 -15.52
C PRO A 54 -33.99 25.56 -15.86
N GLU A 55 -33.18 26.53 -16.29
CA GLU A 55 -31.76 26.32 -16.60
C GLU A 55 -31.03 25.73 -15.37
N GLY A 56 -30.14 24.77 -15.64
CA GLY A 56 -29.38 24.06 -14.62
C GLY A 56 -30.12 22.97 -13.85
N PHE A 57 -31.35 22.64 -14.23
CA PHE A 57 -32.10 21.53 -13.66
C PHE A 57 -32.59 20.53 -14.70
N LEU A 58 -32.50 19.26 -14.34
CA LEU A 58 -32.87 18.09 -15.12
C LEU A 58 -33.66 17.11 -14.24
N GLY A 59 -34.17 16.04 -14.84
CA GLY A 59 -35.02 15.08 -14.14
C GLY A 59 -36.48 15.19 -14.55
N GLU A 60 -37.22 14.11 -14.31
CA GLU A 60 -38.66 14.05 -14.56
C GLU A 60 -39.44 15.13 -13.80
N TYR A 61 -38.98 15.50 -12.60
CA TYR A 61 -39.56 16.49 -11.71
C TYR A 61 -38.67 17.73 -11.53
N CYS A 62 -37.63 17.90 -12.35
CA CYS A 62 -36.60 18.95 -12.18
C CYS A 62 -35.79 18.83 -10.88
N GLN A 63 -35.68 17.63 -10.35
CA GLN A 63 -35.06 17.33 -9.06
C GLN A 63 -33.54 17.21 -9.10
N LEU A 64 -32.93 17.11 -10.28
CA LEU A 64 -31.49 16.92 -10.44
C LEU A 64 -30.85 18.19 -10.95
N GLN A 65 -29.67 18.54 -10.42
CA GLN A 65 -28.87 19.60 -11.00
C GLN A 65 -28.21 19.12 -12.29
N ASP A 66 -28.15 19.96 -13.31
CA ASP A 66 -27.52 19.63 -14.58
C ASP A 66 -26.01 19.37 -14.34
N PRO A 67 -25.52 18.14 -14.55
CA PRO A 67 -24.10 17.81 -14.41
C PRO A 67 -23.20 18.56 -15.42
N CYS A 68 -23.78 19.18 -16.45
CA CYS A 68 -23.09 19.96 -17.48
C CYS A 68 -23.08 21.48 -17.21
N GLU A 69 -23.73 21.95 -16.14
CA GLU A 69 -23.73 23.37 -15.72
C GLU A 69 -22.31 23.89 -15.42
N ARG A 70 -21.43 22.99 -14.98
CA ARG A 70 -20.00 23.27 -14.76
C ARG A 70 -19.18 22.73 -15.93
N THR A 71 -18.08 23.40 -16.26
CA THR A 71 -17.11 22.94 -17.25
C THR A 71 -16.47 21.61 -16.80
N ARG A 72 -17.15 20.50 -17.09
CA ARG A 72 -16.70 19.14 -16.81
C ARG A 72 -15.72 18.66 -17.88
N CYS A 73 -16.12 18.83 -19.14
CA CYS A 73 -15.33 18.41 -20.29
C CYS A 73 -14.24 19.43 -20.58
N GLN A 74 -12.99 18.98 -20.63
CA GLN A 74 -11.82 19.78 -20.95
C GLN A 74 -11.63 19.87 -22.47
N ASN A 75 -10.70 20.74 -22.90
CA ASN A 75 -10.20 20.82 -24.26
C ASN A 75 -11.28 20.94 -25.35
N GLY A 76 -12.32 21.72 -25.07
CA GLY A 76 -13.43 21.94 -26.02
C GLY A 76 -14.38 20.75 -26.18
N GLY A 77 -14.36 19.78 -25.25
CA GLY A 77 -15.32 18.68 -25.22
C GLY A 77 -16.75 19.17 -24.97
N THR A 78 -17.73 18.53 -25.62
CA THR A 78 -19.16 18.82 -25.42
C THR A 78 -19.73 17.90 -24.34
N CYS A 79 -20.30 18.46 -23.27
CA CYS A 79 -20.96 17.68 -22.22
C CYS A 79 -22.36 17.21 -22.66
N VAL A 80 -22.69 15.95 -22.41
CA VAL A 80 -23.98 15.34 -22.74
C VAL A 80 -24.56 14.68 -21.49
N PRO A 81 -25.69 15.16 -20.95
CA PRO A 81 -26.33 14.55 -19.80
C PRO A 81 -26.95 13.19 -20.18
N LEU A 82 -26.74 12.18 -19.34
CA LEU A 82 -27.25 10.82 -19.52
C LEU A 82 -28.57 10.66 -18.77
N ALA A 83 -29.64 10.46 -19.54
CA ALA A 83 -30.92 9.89 -19.11
C ALA A 83 -31.58 10.58 -17.89
N MET A 84 -31.31 11.86 -17.65
CA MET A 84 -31.90 12.58 -16.50
C MET A 84 -31.64 11.84 -15.17
N GLN A 85 -30.46 11.21 -15.02
CA GLN A 85 -30.01 10.49 -13.81
C GLN A 85 -28.91 11.25 -13.03
N GLY A 86 -28.60 12.49 -13.43
CA GLY A 86 -27.54 13.29 -12.82
C GLY A 86 -26.13 12.85 -13.22
N LYS A 87 -26.00 12.02 -14.26
CA LYS A 87 -24.72 11.64 -14.87
C LYS A 87 -24.54 12.37 -16.20
N ALA A 88 -23.28 12.59 -16.59
CA ALA A 88 -22.92 13.13 -17.89
C ALA A 88 -21.79 12.31 -18.52
N THR A 89 -21.69 12.40 -19.84
CA THR A 89 -20.55 11.93 -20.62
C THR A 89 -20.01 13.06 -21.48
N CYS A 90 -18.73 13.02 -21.84
CA CYS A 90 -18.09 14.02 -22.68
C CYS A 90 -17.89 13.49 -24.10
N ARG A 91 -18.33 14.26 -25.09
CA ARG A 91 -17.96 14.07 -26.50
C ARG A 91 -16.74 14.93 -26.80
N CYS A 92 -15.57 14.30 -26.91
CA CYS A 92 -14.31 15.01 -27.07
C CYS A 92 -14.14 15.66 -28.44
N ALA A 93 -13.47 16.81 -28.45
CA ALA A 93 -13.00 17.45 -29.67
C ALA A 93 -11.92 16.57 -30.36
N PRO A 94 -11.70 16.74 -31.68
CA PRO A 94 -10.65 16.02 -32.38
C PRO A 94 -9.29 16.22 -31.71
N GLY A 95 -8.55 15.13 -31.50
CA GLY A 95 -7.24 15.16 -30.84
C GLY A 95 -7.28 14.97 -29.32
N PHE A 96 -8.46 14.77 -28.72
CA PHE A 96 -8.60 14.57 -27.27
C PHE A 96 -9.35 13.28 -26.92
N THR A 97 -9.05 12.73 -25.75
CA THR A 97 -9.62 11.50 -25.22
C THR A 97 -9.63 11.50 -23.68
N GLY A 98 -10.18 10.45 -23.09
CA GLY A 98 -10.46 10.35 -21.65
C GLY A 98 -11.91 10.65 -21.31
N GLU A 99 -12.31 10.32 -20.07
CA GLU A 99 -13.69 10.49 -19.60
C GLU A 99 -14.15 11.95 -19.61
N ASP A 100 -13.22 12.87 -19.32
CA ASP A 100 -13.46 14.31 -19.29
C ASP A 100 -12.68 15.03 -20.42
N CYS A 101 -12.25 14.31 -21.46
CA CYS A 101 -11.46 14.84 -22.59
C CYS A 101 -10.14 15.52 -22.17
N GLN A 102 -9.57 15.08 -21.06
CA GLN A 102 -8.39 15.69 -20.44
C GLN A 102 -7.08 15.36 -21.14
N TYR A 103 -7.02 14.30 -21.96
CA TYR A 103 -5.78 13.81 -22.55
C TYR A 103 -5.70 14.12 -24.04
N SER A 104 -4.54 14.59 -24.50
CA SER A 104 -4.25 14.68 -25.93
C SER A 104 -3.97 13.29 -26.51
N THR A 105 -4.52 12.99 -27.69
CA THR A 105 -4.22 11.75 -28.44
C THR A 105 -2.81 11.75 -29.01
N SER A 106 -2.11 12.91 -29.03
CA SER A 106 -0.69 12.98 -29.38
C SER A 106 0.24 12.55 -28.24
N HIS A 107 -0.28 12.36 -27.03
CA HIS A 107 0.52 11.98 -25.87
C HIS A 107 1.10 10.56 -26.03
N LEU A 108 2.31 10.35 -25.49
CA LEU A 108 3.08 9.10 -25.61
C LEU A 108 2.26 7.85 -25.24
N CYS A 109 1.45 7.88 -24.16
CA CYS A 109 0.58 6.77 -23.77
C CYS A 109 -0.34 6.26 -24.91
N PHE A 110 -0.77 7.12 -25.82
CA PHE A 110 -1.68 6.75 -26.92
C PHE A 110 -0.92 6.45 -28.22
N VAL A 111 0.14 7.20 -28.49
CA VAL A 111 0.92 7.04 -29.72
C VAL A 111 1.85 5.82 -29.66
N SER A 112 2.65 5.69 -28.60
CA SER A 112 3.66 4.62 -28.50
C SER A 112 3.20 3.43 -27.66
N ARG A 113 2.15 3.60 -26.84
CA ARG A 113 1.64 2.58 -25.90
C ARG A 113 2.80 1.92 -25.12
N PRO A 114 3.55 2.71 -24.33
CA PRO A 114 4.87 2.32 -23.86
C PRO A 114 4.87 1.24 -22.78
N CYS A 115 3.73 0.97 -22.14
CA CYS A 115 3.64 -0.04 -21.08
C CYS A 115 3.40 -1.43 -21.66
N HIS A 116 4.34 -2.34 -21.45
CA HIS A 116 4.30 -3.70 -21.96
C HIS A 116 3.47 -4.65 -21.07
N HIS A 117 3.16 -5.83 -21.61
CA HIS A 117 2.55 -6.97 -20.89
C HIS A 117 1.28 -6.63 -20.09
N GLY A 118 0.45 -5.72 -20.60
CA GLY A 118 -0.79 -5.32 -19.93
C GLY A 118 -0.62 -4.27 -18.83
N GLY A 119 0.54 -3.59 -18.77
CA GLY A 119 0.73 -2.43 -17.92
C GLY A 119 -0.23 -1.28 -18.27
N THR A 120 -0.68 -0.56 -17.24
CA THR A 120 -1.57 0.61 -17.41
C THR A 120 -0.72 1.87 -17.53
N CYS A 121 -0.88 2.61 -18.62
CA CYS A 121 -0.19 3.89 -18.83
C CYS A 121 -0.98 5.03 -18.19
N ILE A 122 -0.34 5.76 -17.29
CA ILE A 122 -0.89 6.99 -16.71
C ILE A 122 -0.08 8.19 -17.19
N THR A 123 -0.76 9.21 -17.67
CA THR A 123 -0.13 10.47 -18.08
C THR A 123 0.22 11.29 -16.83
N ARG A 124 1.45 11.78 -16.72
CA ARG A 124 1.89 12.63 -15.59
C ARG A 124 2.02 14.10 -15.99
N SER A 125 2.42 14.38 -17.22
CA SER A 125 2.44 15.74 -17.81
C SER A 125 2.14 15.67 -19.31
N GLN A 126 2.41 16.73 -20.08
CA GLN A 126 2.22 16.72 -21.54
C GLN A 126 3.14 15.73 -22.28
N ASP A 127 4.31 15.42 -21.72
CA ASP A 127 5.32 14.56 -22.35
C ASP A 127 5.82 13.43 -21.43
N THR A 128 5.28 13.31 -20.21
CA THR A 128 5.72 12.28 -19.25
C THR A 128 4.59 11.32 -18.91
N TYR A 129 4.98 10.07 -18.72
CA TYR A 129 4.09 8.99 -18.35
C TYR A 129 4.71 8.12 -17.27
N GLU A 130 3.87 7.35 -16.61
CA GLU A 130 4.27 6.27 -15.72
C GLU A 130 3.48 5.02 -16.08
N CYS A 131 4.12 3.86 -15.94
CA CYS A 131 3.48 2.57 -16.14
C CYS A 131 3.19 1.93 -14.79
N ILE A 132 1.92 1.63 -14.53
CA ILE A 132 1.52 0.77 -13.43
C ILE A 132 1.61 -0.68 -13.94
N CYS A 133 2.54 -1.44 -13.35
CA CYS A 133 2.79 -2.81 -13.78
C CYS A 133 1.83 -3.81 -13.11
N PRO A 134 1.39 -4.84 -13.86
CA PRO A 134 0.62 -5.93 -13.28
C PRO A 134 1.51 -6.78 -12.35
N SER A 135 0.88 -7.58 -11.49
CA SER A 135 1.57 -8.46 -10.55
C SER A 135 2.62 -9.34 -11.25
N GLY A 136 3.82 -9.42 -10.68
CA GLY A 136 4.93 -10.20 -11.25
C GLY A 136 5.67 -9.51 -12.41
N ARG A 137 5.40 -8.23 -12.69
CA ARG A 137 6.14 -7.41 -13.66
C ARG A 137 6.73 -6.17 -13.00
N THR A 138 7.85 -5.71 -13.54
CA THR A 138 8.57 -4.53 -13.04
C THR A 138 9.35 -3.83 -14.17
N GLY A 139 10.01 -2.74 -13.83
CA GLY A 139 10.69 -1.84 -14.77
C GLY A 139 9.81 -0.68 -15.25
N LYS A 140 10.44 0.36 -15.81
CA LYS A 140 9.77 1.61 -16.21
C LYS A 140 8.63 1.41 -17.22
N GLN A 141 8.69 0.35 -18.00
CA GLN A 141 7.73 0.00 -19.05
C GLN A 141 7.10 -1.37 -18.79
N CYS A 142 7.23 -1.93 -17.59
CA CYS A 142 6.76 -3.29 -17.26
C CYS A 142 7.36 -4.38 -18.17
N GLN A 143 8.58 -4.13 -18.65
CA GLN A 143 9.28 -5.01 -19.58
C GLN A 143 9.86 -6.24 -18.88
N TRP A 144 10.10 -6.17 -17.57
CA TRP A 144 10.79 -7.23 -16.83
C TRP A 144 9.80 -8.07 -16.02
N ILE A 145 10.12 -9.36 -15.90
CA ILE A 145 9.51 -10.25 -14.91
C ILE A 145 10.13 -9.90 -13.56
N ASP A 146 9.31 -9.79 -12.52
CA ASP A 146 9.80 -9.53 -11.18
C ASP A 146 10.48 -10.75 -10.58
N ALA A 147 11.81 -10.77 -10.66
CA ALA A 147 12.65 -11.85 -10.14
C ALA A 147 12.65 -11.92 -8.61
N CYS A 148 12.21 -10.86 -7.92
CA CYS A 148 12.09 -10.81 -6.46
C CYS A 148 10.83 -11.49 -5.92
N LEU A 149 9.87 -11.85 -6.78
CA LEU A 149 8.60 -12.46 -6.36
C LEU A 149 8.80 -13.79 -5.61
N SER A 150 9.85 -14.53 -5.95
CA SER A 150 10.22 -15.79 -5.29
C SER A 150 10.98 -15.60 -3.97
N GLN A 151 11.19 -14.35 -3.54
CA GLN A 151 11.95 -13.97 -2.35
C GLN A 151 13.34 -14.64 -2.30
N PRO A 152 14.20 -14.39 -3.31
CA PRO A 152 15.47 -15.09 -3.43
C PRO A 152 16.53 -14.66 -2.39
N CYS A 153 16.32 -13.54 -1.72
CA CYS A 153 17.29 -12.93 -0.81
C CYS A 153 17.03 -13.31 0.65
N ALA A 154 18.07 -13.69 1.40
CA ALA A 154 18.01 -14.19 2.77
C ALA A 154 18.35 -13.11 3.82
N ASN A 155 18.23 -13.45 5.10
CA ASN A 155 18.71 -12.64 6.24
C ASN A 155 18.20 -11.18 6.26
N GLY A 156 16.96 -10.94 5.81
CA GLY A 156 16.35 -9.60 5.82
C GLY A 156 16.93 -8.63 4.78
N SER A 157 17.64 -9.14 3.77
CA SER A 157 18.19 -8.34 2.68
C SER A 157 17.12 -7.74 1.76
N THR A 158 17.48 -6.64 1.10
CA THR A 158 16.59 -5.97 0.13
C THR A 158 16.77 -6.55 -1.26
N CYS A 159 15.68 -7.02 -1.88
CA CYS A 159 15.69 -7.52 -3.25
C CYS A 159 15.31 -6.42 -4.25
N THR A 160 16.07 -6.33 -5.34
CA THR A 160 15.73 -5.48 -6.50
C THR A 160 15.81 -6.29 -7.79
N THR A 161 14.87 -6.05 -8.71
CA THR A 161 14.91 -6.67 -10.03
C THR A 161 15.56 -5.73 -11.04
N MET A 162 16.60 -6.21 -11.72
CA MET A 162 17.27 -5.52 -12.83
C MET A 162 17.37 -6.47 -14.03
N ALA A 163 16.82 -6.08 -15.18
CA ALA A 163 16.91 -6.84 -16.43
C ALA A 163 16.52 -8.35 -16.30
N ASN A 164 15.39 -8.63 -15.64
CA ASN A 164 14.90 -9.99 -15.32
C ASN A 164 15.77 -10.80 -14.35
N GLN A 165 16.76 -10.18 -13.71
CA GLN A 165 17.58 -10.81 -12.67
C GLN A 165 17.30 -10.16 -11.33
N PHE A 166 17.40 -10.94 -10.26
CA PHE A 166 17.36 -10.40 -8.91
C PHE A 166 18.77 -9.95 -8.50
N SER A 167 18.81 -8.90 -7.68
CA SER A 167 20.01 -8.41 -7.01
C SER A 167 19.66 -8.17 -5.55
N CYS A 168 20.40 -8.82 -4.66
CA CYS A 168 20.20 -8.71 -3.22
C CYS A 168 21.22 -7.73 -2.63
N SER A 169 20.73 -6.74 -1.87
CA SER A 169 21.57 -5.88 -1.05
C SER A 169 21.72 -6.51 0.33
N CYS A 170 22.91 -7.08 0.58
CA CYS A 170 23.19 -7.82 1.81
C CYS A 170 23.40 -6.87 3.00
N PRO A 171 22.82 -7.18 4.17
CA PRO A 171 23.18 -6.50 5.42
C PRO A 171 24.63 -6.80 5.80
N ALA A 172 25.18 -5.99 6.70
CA ALA A 172 26.50 -6.25 7.27
C ALA A 172 26.55 -7.65 7.92
N GLY A 173 27.68 -8.34 7.76
CA GLY A 173 27.86 -9.71 8.25
C GLY A 173 27.37 -10.81 7.30
N TYR A 174 26.79 -10.47 6.14
CA TYR A 174 26.35 -11.46 5.15
C TYR A 174 26.89 -11.16 3.75
N THR A 175 27.06 -12.22 2.96
CA THR A 175 27.60 -12.18 1.60
C THR A 175 26.94 -13.22 0.69
N GLY A 176 27.38 -13.26 -0.57
CA GLY A 176 26.83 -14.13 -1.62
C GLY A 176 25.70 -13.48 -2.40
N GLN A 177 25.33 -14.06 -3.54
CA GLN A 177 24.30 -13.51 -4.43
C GLN A 177 22.93 -13.41 -3.75
N LYS A 178 22.65 -14.30 -2.79
CA LYS A 178 21.39 -14.36 -2.04
C LYS A 178 21.52 -13.85 -0.61
N CYS A 179 22.68 -13.34 -0.21
CA CYS A 179 22.95 -12.93 1.18
C CYS A 179 22.71 -14.05 2.20
N ASP A 180 22.90 -15.30 1.78
CA ASP A 180 22.69 -16.53 2.56
C ASP A 180 23.99 -17.05 3.19
N THR A 181 25.12 -16.46 2.84
CA THR A 181 26.43 -16.84 3.36
C THR A 181 26.81 -15.88 4.48
N ASP A 182 27.12 -16.45 5.64
CA ASP A 182 27.68 -15.71 6.77
C ASP A 182 29.10 -15.24 6.45
N LEU A 183 29.42 -13.98 6.74
CA LEU A 183 30.76 -13.44 6.58
C LEU A 183 31.55 -13.73 7.84
N ASN A 184 32.63 -14.52 7.72
CA ASN A 184 33.49 -14.77 8.87
C ASN A 184 34.39 -13.57 9.16
N GLU A 185 34.01 -12.71 10.10
CA GLU A 185 34.83 -11.53 10.43
C GLU A 185 36.16 -11.89 11.10
N CYS A 186 36.33 -13.12 11.59
CA CYS A 186 37.57 -13.59 12.18
C CYS A 186 38.68 -13.87 11.17
N ASP A 187 38.34 -14.00 9.89
CA ASP A 187 39.33 -14.10 8.80
C ASP A 187 39.97 -12.73 8.49
N LEU A 188 39.40 -11.63 9.00
CA LEU A 188 39.96 -10.29 8.86
C LEU A 188 41.03 -10.03 9.92
N PRO A 189 42.23 -9.55 9.53
CA PRO A 189 43.30 -9.31 10.47
C PRO A 189 42.94 -8.19 11.46
N GLY A 190 43.35 -8.37 12.73
CA GLY A 190 43.21 -7.34 13.76
C GLY A 190 41.79 -7.13 14.30
N ARG A 191 40.87 -8.08 14.09
CA ARG A 191 39.49 -7.99 14.59
C ARG A 191 39.40 -7.96 16.12
N CYS A 192 40.19 -8.80 16.78
CA CYS A 192 40.35 -8.82 18.24
C CYS A 192 41.79 -8.42 18.60
N GLN A 193 41.95 -7.44 19.48
CA GLN A 193 43.23 -6.88 19.90
C GLN A 193 43.78 -7.58 21.15
N HIS A 194 45.03 -7.27 21.47
CA HIS A 194 45.73 -7.73 22.69
C HIS A 194 45.74 -9.25 22.91
N GLY A 195 45.61 -10.05 21.85
CA GLY A 195 45.58 -11.51 21.93
C GLY A 195 44.19 -12.11 22.22
N GLY A 196 43.12 -11.33 22.05
CA GLY A 196 41.75 -11.85 22.14
C GLY A 196 41.44 -12.92 21.10
N THR A 197 40.65 -13.92 21.49
CA THR A 197 40.21 -14.99 20.59
C THR A 197 38.94 -14.55 19.87
N CYS A 198 38.96 -14.58 18.54
CA CYS A 198 37.80 -14.24 17.73
C CYS A 198 36.87 -15.45 17.58
N LEU A 199 35.57 -15.23 17.80
CA LEU A 199 34.51 -16.20 17.55
C LEU A 199 33.56 -15.66 16.49
N ASN A 200 33.41 -16.40 15.41
CA ASN A 200 32.45 -16.07 14.36
C ASN A 200 31.02 -16.42 14.81
N LEU A 201 30.05 -15.55 14.50
CA LEU A 201 28.63 -15.73 14.80
C LEU A 201 27.80 -15.42 13.55
N PRO A 202 26.57 -15.94 13.43
CA PRO A 202 25.71 -15.57 12.31
C PRO A 202 25.46 -14.05 12.25
N GLY A 203 25.92 -13.41 11.19
CA GLY A 203 25.82 -11.98 10.89
C GLY A 203 26.72 -11.08 11.75
N SER A 204 27.64 -11.64 12.54
CA SER A 204 28.49 -10.86 13.44
C SER A 204 29.66 -11.69 14.00
N TYR A 205 30.42 -11.12 14.93
CA TYR A 205 31.46 -11.85 15.65
C TYR A 205 31.55 -11.35 17.09
N GLN A 206 32.21 -12.14 17.93
CA GLN A 206 32.51 -11.81 19.30
C GLN A 206 33.99 -12.03 19.59
N CYS A 207 34.62 -11.07 20.25
CA CYS A 207 35.96 -11.26 20.80
C CYS A 207 35.87 -11.75 22.25
N GLN A 208 36.51 -12.87 22.54
CA GLN A 208 36.81 -13.29 23.90
C GLN A 208 38.07 -12.60 24.37
N CYS A 209 37.92 -11.64 25.26
CA CYS A 209 39.03 -10.80 25.70
C CYS A 209 39.93 -11.52 26.72
N PRO A 210 41.25 -11.34 26.60
CA PRO A 210 42.17 -11.83 27.58
C PRO A 210 42.05 -11.02 28.87
N GLN A 211 42.64 -11.56 29.93
CA GLN A 211 42.63 -10.94 31.25
C GLN A 211 43.15 -9.48 31.18
N GLY A 212 42.37 -8.55 31.72
CA GLY A 212 42.72 -7.12 31.74
C GLY A 212 42.27 -6.31 30.54
N PHE A 213 41.52 -6.88 29.60
CA PHE A 213 40.96 -6.17 28.45
C PHE A 213 39.44 -6.35 28.34
N THR A 214 38.78 -5.39 27.71
CA THR A 214 37.33 -5.34 27.48
C THR A 214 37.02 -4.56 26.19
N GLY A 215 35.74 -4.43 25.86
CA GLY A 215 35.26 -3.85 24.60
C GLY A 215 35.00 -4.90 23.52
N GLN A 216 34.28 -4.52 22.47
CA GLN A 216 33.91 -5.43 21.37
C GLN A 216 35.13 -6.01 20.65
N HIS A 217 36.25 -5.27 20.66
CA HIS A 217 37.50 -5.64 20.02
C HIS A 217 38.62 -5.96 21.01
N CYS A 218 38.35 -6.01 22.31
CA CYS A 218 39.39 -6.14 23.35
C CYS A 218 40.45 -5.03 23.28
N ASP A 219 40.03 -3.85 22.85
CA ASP A 219 40.85 -2.66 22.63
C ASP A 219 40.95 -1.77 23.88
N SER A 220 40.06 -1.96 24.85
CA SER A 220 40.01 -1.17 26.07
C SER A 220 40.61 -1.92 27.26
N PRO A 221 41.44 -1.29 28.12
CA PRO A 221 41.86 -1.91 29.37
C PRO A 221 40.68 -2.05 30.34
N TYR A 222 40.61 -3.16 31.05
CA TYR A 222 39.61 -3.39 32.07
C TYR A 222 39.93 -2.57 33.34
N VAL A 223 38.92 -1.86 33.87
CA VAL A 223 39.04 -1.08 35.11
C VAL A 223 37.95 -1.55 36.09
N PRO A 224 38.28 -2.17 37.24
CA PRO A 224 37.32 -2.86 38.11
C PRO A 224 36.14 -2.04 38.65
N CYS A 225 36.27 -0.71 38.73
CA CYS A 225 35.22 0.18 39.22
C CYS A 225 34.78 1.25 38.20
N ALA A 226 35.12 1.09 36.91
CA ALA A 226 34.77 2.05 35.87
C ALA A 226 34.34 1.35 34.57
N PRO A 227 33.03 1.27 34.28
CA PRO A 227 31.89 1.70 35.11
C PRO A 227 31.72 0.81 36.36
N SER A 228 31.03 1.32 37.39
CA SER A 228 30.82 0.58 38.65
C SER A 228 30.02 -0.72 38.38
N PRO A 229 30.58 -1.92 38.65
CA PRO A 229 29.85 -3.18 38.52
C PRO A 229 28.83 -3.38 39.64
N CYS A 230 28.86 -2.54 40.67
CA CYS A 230 27.96 -2.63 41.82
C CYS A 230 26.56 -2.11 41.46
N VAL A 231 25.57 -2.97 41.61
CA VAL A 231 24.15 -2.64 41.37
C VAL A 231 23.53 -1.96 42.59
N ASN A 232 22.33 -1.36 42.42
CA ASN A 232 21.54 -0.75 43.50
C ASN A 232 22.26 0.38 44.28
N GLY A 233 23.19 1.10 43.64
CA GLY A 233 23.91 2.21 44.26
C GLY A 233 24.98 1.77 45.28
N GLY A 234 25.44 0.51 45.22
CA GLY A 234 26.57 0.05 46.01
C GLY A 234 27.86 0.80 45.67
N THR A 235 28.72 1.01 46.67
CA THR A 235 30.04 1.64 46.48
C THR A 235 31.06 0.58 46.06
N CYS A 236 31.68 0.78 44.90
CA CYS A 236 32.74 -0.08 44.41
C CYS A 236 34.08 0.26 45.05
N ARG A 237 34.84 -0.77 45.45
CA ARG A 237 36.22 -0.67 45.87
C ARG A 237 37.06 -1.66 45.10
N GLN A 238 38.08 -1.17 44.38
CA GLN A 238 39.06 -2.03 43.74
C GLN A 238 39.91 -2.74 44.82
N THR A 239 40.05 -4.05 44.72
CA THR A 239 40.81 -4.88 45.68
C THR A 239 42.06 -5.53 45.08
N GLY A 240 42.25 -5.42 43.76
CA GLY A 240 43.43 -5.89 43.03
C GLY A 240 43.38 -5.44 41.57
N ASP A 241 44.34 -5.87 40.75
CA ASP A 241 44.47 -5.43 39.34
C ASP A 241 43.18 -5.62 38.55
N PHE A 242 42.44 -6.70 38.85
CA PHE A 242 41.21 -7.06 38.15
C PHE A 242 40.07 -7.49 39.07
N THR A 243 40.19 -7.22 40.37
CA THR A 243 39.21 -7.63 41.38
C THR A 243 38.59 -6.42 42.05
N PHE A 244 37.32 -6.54 42.41
CA PHE A 244 36.59 -5.51 43.12
C PHE A 244 35.70 -6.11 44.19
N GLU A 245 35.27 -5.24 45.10
CA GLU A 245 34.32 -5.51 46.15
C GLU A 245 33.24 -4.42 46.16
N CYS A 246 31.98 -4.85 46.23
CA CYS A 246 30.84 -3.96 46.37
C CYS A 246 30.39 -3.86 47.83
N ASN A 247 30.29 -2.64 48.33
CA ASN A 247 29.77 -2.34 49.67
C ASN A 247 28.35 -1.77 49.57
N CYS A 248 27.44 -2.27 50.41
CA CYS A 248 26.07 -1.78 50.52
C CYS A 248 25.98 -0.43 51.23
N LEU A 249 24.98 0.37 50.89
CA LEU A 249 24.52 1.46 51.74
C LEU A 249 23.87 0.90 53.02
N PRO A 250 23.91 1.63 54.16
CA PRO A 250 23.32 1.18 55.41
C PRO A 250 21.86 0.74 55.24
N GLY A 251 21.53 -0.50 55.68
CA GLY A 251 20.16 -1.04 55.66
C GLY A 251 19.73 -1.78 54.38
N LYS A 252 20.64 -2.06 53.43
CA LYS A 252 20.38 -2.92 52.26
C LYS A 252 21.14 -4.23 52.38
N VAL A 253 20.49 -5.38 52.17
CA VAL A 253 21.08 -6.74 52.20
C VAL A 253 20.76 -7.46 50.90
N GLY A 254 21.78 -8.02 50.22
CA GLY A 254 21.60 -8.84 49.03
C GLY A 254 22.93 -9.26 48.37
N ASN A 255 22.98 -10.47 47.81
CA ASN A 255 24.22 -11.11 47.33
C ASN A 255 24.81 -10.53 46.02
N ARG A 256 24.13 -9.59 45.35
CA ARG A 256 24.74 -8.77 44.27
C ARG A 256 25.19 -7.38 44.75
N ALA A 257 24.89 -7.05 46.01
CA ALA A 257 25.37 -5.86 46.70
C ALA A 257 26.50 -6.19 47.69
N MET A 258 26.79 -7.48 47.90
CA MET A 258 27.95 -8.01 48.60
C MET A 258 28.49 -9.22 47.82
N GLY A 259 29.41 -8.95 46.90
CA GLY A 259 30.03 -9.97 46.07
C GLY A 259 31.45 -9.55 45.74
N LYS A 260 32.41 -10.42 46.04
CA LYS A 260 33.73 -10.35 45.40
C LYS A 260 33.55 -10.86 43.98
N GLY A 261 33.80 -10.01 43.01
CA GLY A 261 33.70 -10.36 41.59
C GLY A 261 35.07 -10.46 40.95
N ARG A 262 35.18 -11.35 39.96
CA ARG A 262 36.24 -11.30 38.96
C ARG A 262 35.62 -10.87 37.64
N ALA A 263 36.40 -10.23 36.79
CA ALA A 263 35.89 -9.67 35.54
C ALA A 263 35.46 -10.70 34.47
N TRP A 264 35.62 -11.99 34.73
CA TRP A 264 35.47 -13.11 33.77
C TRP A 264 34.62 -14.27 34.32
N GLU A 265 33.77 -14.01 35.33
CA GLU A 265 32.78 -14.96 35.86
C GLU A 265 31.35 -14.44 35.70
#